data_AF-A0ABD2YEH4-F1
#
_entry.id   AF-A0ABD2YEH4-F1
#
_cell.length_a   1.000
_cell.length_b   1.000
_cell.length_c   1.000
_cell.angle_alpha   90.00
_cell.angle_beta   90.00
_cell.angle_gamma   90.00
#
_symmetry.space_group_name_H-M   'P 1'
#
loop_
_entity.id
_entity.type
_entity.pdbx_description
1 polymer ?
#
loop_
_entity_poly.entity_id
_entity_poly.type
_entity_poly.pdbx_seq_one_letter_code
_entity_poly.pdbx_strand_id
1 'polypeptide(L)'
;MTRIHLIFANNRDILFDYTKNAVVKTYPQLPDGNPRCYPSTGSAVLLPLRNLDGSAIVAEVLVCGGSPKGAYTSAQNGNFMGVLDTCSRISVTDQNPQWVMEKHGYG
;
A
#
# COMPACT_ATOMS: atom_id res chain seq x y z
N MET A 1 6.64 24.16 -7.22
CA MET A 1 6.32 23.10 -6.24
C MET A 1 5.42 22.10 -6.95
N THR A 2 5.93 20.90 -7.25
CA THR A 2 5.10 19.83 -7.82
C THR A 2 4.21 19.30 -6.70
N ARG A 3 2.89 19.32 -6.88
CA ARG A 3 1.95 18.82 -5.87
C ARG A 3 1.57 17.40 -6.24
N ILE A 4 2.13 16.44 -5.52
CA ILE A 4 2.10 15.02 -5.86
C ILE A 4 1.37 14.25 -4.75
N HIS A 5 0.45 13.37 -5.11
CA HIS A 5 -0.24 12.47 -4.20
C HIS A 5 0.11 11.01 -4.49
N LEU A 6 0.31 10.23 -3.43
CA LEU A 6 0.29 8.77 -3.53
C LEU A 6 -1.16 8.31 -3.40
N ILE A 7 -1.64 7.56 -4.39
CA ILE A 7 -2.98 6.99 -4.37
C ILE A 7 -2.81 5.47 -4.34
N PHE A 8 -3.30 4.84 -3.29
CA PHE A 8 -3.30 3.40 -3.11
C PHE A 8 -4.74 2.87 -3.23
N ALA A 9 -4.96 1.88 -4.09
CA ALA A 9 -6.26 1.26 -4.34
C ALA A 9 -6.12 -0.26 -4.51
N ASN A 10 -6.95 -1.04 -3.82
CA ASN A 10 -6.92 -2.50 -3.84
C ASN A 10 -5.54 -3.04 -3.43
N ASN A 11 -4.69 -3.41 -4.39
CA ASN A 11 -3.35 -3.95 -4.18
C ASN A 11 -2.28 -3.24 -5.04
N ARG A 12 -2.57 -2.01 -5.47
CA ARG A 12 -1.74 -1.20 -6.37
C ARG A 12 -1.69 0.25 -5.93
N ASP A 13 -0.66 0.94 -6.36
CA ASP A 13 -0.44 2.35 -6.09
C ASP A 13 0.15 3.11 -7.27
N ILE A 14 -0.16 4.41 -7.29
CA ILE A 14 0.33 5.36 -8.27
C ILE A 14 0.79 6.65 -7.59
N LEU A 15 1.72 7.32 -8.24
CA LEU A 15 2.11 8.69 -7.96
C LEU A 15 1.41 9.62 -8.95
N PHE A 16 0.54 10.49 -8.45
CA PHE A 16 -0.33 11.33 -9.28
C PHE A 16 -0.02 12.81 -9.08
N ASP A 17 0.21 13.54 -10.18
CA ASP A 17 0.30 14.99 -10.19
C ASP A 17 -1.07 15.57 -10.57
N TYR A 18 -1.79 16.09 -9.58
CA TYR A 18 -3.14 16.61 -9.79
C TYR A 18 -3.17 17.95 -10.51
N THR A 19 -2.05 18.67 -10.57
CA THR A 19 -1.98 19.94 -11.31
C THR A 19 -1.91 19.69 -12.81
N LYS A 20 -1.28 18.57 -13.20
CA LYS A 20 -1.19 18.11 -14.60
C LYS A 20 -2.22 17.05 -14.95
N ASN A 21 -3.01 16.61 -13.98
CA ASN A 21 -3.95 15.50 -14.11
C ASN A 21 -3.29 14.25 -14.71
N ALA A 22 -2.10 13.91 -14.22
CA ALA A 22 -1.25 12.90 -14.85
C ALA A 22 -0.66 11.91 -13.83
N VAL A 23 -0.60 10.64 -14.23
CA VAL A 23 0.16 9.62 -13.51
C VAL A 23 1.64 9.81 -13.80
N VAL A 24 2.42 10.09 -12.77
CA VAL A 24 3.87 10.33 -12.85
C VAL A 24 4.65 9.03 -12.70
N LYS A 25 4.14 8.11 -11.88
CA LYS A 25 4.78 6.82 -11.59
C LYS A 25 3.72 5.78 -11.24
N THR A 26 3.92 4.56 -11.71
CA THR A 26 3.15 3.38 -11.29
C THR A 26 4.09 2.47 -10.52
N TYR A 27 3.64 1.96 -9.39
CA TYR A 27 4.43 1.08 -8.53
C TYR A 27 4.06 -0.39 -8.79
N PRO A 28 4.95 -1.34 -8.41
CA PRO A 28 4.64 -2.75 -8.54
C PRO A 28 3.40 -3.12 -7.72
N GLN A 29 2.68 -4.15 -8.15
CA GLN A 29 1.58 -4.71 -7.38
C GLN A 29 2.10 -5.35 -6.09
N LEU A 30 1.30 -5.36 -5.03
CA LEU A 30 1.62 -6.12 -3.81
C LEU A 30 1.88 -7.60 -4.14
N PRO A 31 2.95 -8.22 -3.60
CA PRO A 31 3.34 -9.58 -3.94
C PRO A 31 2.29 -10.66 -3.61
N ASP A 32 1.50 -10.44 -2.55
CA ASP A 32 0.50 -11.40 -2.10
C ASP A 32 -0.83 -11.32 -2.89
N GLY A 33 -0.98 -10.28 -3.71
CA GLY A 33 -2.14 -10.06 -4.56
C GLY A 33 -3.46 -9.80 -3.81
N ASN A 34 -3.45 -9.71 -2.48
CA ASN A 34 -4.67 -9.55 -1.71
C ASN A 34 -5.09 -8.08 -1.63
N PRO A 35 -6.40 -7.79 -1.69
CA PRO A 35 -6.91 -6.44 -1.53
C PRO A 35 -6.61 -5.89 -0.14
N ARG A 36 -5.95 -4.74 -0.10
CA ARG A 36 -5.77 -3.94 1.12
C ARG A 36 -6.93 -2.98 1.26
N CYS A 37 -7.18 -2.03 0.35
CA CYS A 37 -8.30 -1.08 0.50
C CYS A 37 -9.42 -1.28 -0.55
N TYR A 38 -10.66 -1.38 -0.07
CA TYR A 38 -11.95 -1.55 -0.73
C TYR A 38 -12.12 -2.79 -1.64
N PRO A 39 -13.14 -3.66 -1.40
CA PRO A 39 -14.10 -3.62 -0.28
C PRO A 39 -13.45 -3.99 1.07
N SER A 40 -12.16 -4.35 1.08
CA SER A 40 -11.39 -4.71 2.28
C SER A 40 -10.91 -3.47 3.06
N THR A 41 -10.92 -3.52 4.38
CA THR A 41 -10.56 -2.41 5.30
C THR A 41 -9.06 -2.39 5.62
N GLY A 42 -8.21 -2.20 4.61
CA GLY A 42 -6.77 -2.04 4.78
C GLY A 42 -6.39 -0.57 4.92
N SER A 43 -5.47 -0.30 5.83
CA SER A 43 -4.98 1.03 6.15
C SER A 43 -3.62 1.26 5.51
N ALA A 44 -3.39 2.45 4.95
CA ALA A 44 -2.09 2.89 4.48
C ALA A 44 -1.60 4.06 5.35
N VAL A 45 -0.34 3.99 5.79
CA VAL A 45 0.29 5.03 6.59
C VAL A 45 1.59 5.44 5.89
N LEU A 46 1.77 6.75 5.72
CA LEU A 46 3.06 7.32 5.36
C LEU A 46 3.94 7.29 6.61
N LEU A 47 5.05 6.55 6.55
CA LEU A 47 6.01 6.50 7.64
C LEU A 47 6.78 7.82 7.75
N PRO A 48 7.31 8.16 8.95
CA PRO A 48 8.03 9.41 9.16
C PRO A 48 9.14 9.63 8.14
N LEU A 49 9.14 10.81 7.53
CA LEU A 49 10.19 11.21 6.60
C LEU A 49 11.53 11.25 7.34
N ARG A 50 12.48 10.42 6.89
CA ARG A 50 13.85 10.43 7.42
C ARG A 50 14.69 11.39 6.62
N ASN A 51 15.66 12.02 7.29
CA ASN A 51 16.63 12.95 6.70
C ASN A 51 16.01 14.22 6.10
N LEU A 52 15.22 14.96 6.89
CA LEU A 52 14.66 16.25 6.48
C LEU A 52 15.76 17.28 6.13
N ASP A 53 16.94 17.15 6.71
CA ASP A 53 18.10 18.03 6.49
C ASP A 53 19.12 17.46 5.48
N GLY A 54 18.85 16.27 4.93
CA GLY A 54 19.70 15.58 3.97
C GLY A 54 19.34 15.87 2.50
N SER A 55 20.26 15.60 1.58
CA SER A 55 20.07 15.80 0.14
C SER A 55 19.01 14.89 -0.51
N ALA A 56 18.58 13.83 0.19
CA ALA A 56 17.55 12.90 -0.26
C ALA A 56 16.60 12.54 0.89
N ILE A 57 15.35 13.02 0.78
CA ILE A 57 14.26 12.64 1.69
C ILE A 57 13.81 11.23 1.31
N VAL A 58 13.84 10.31 2.28
CA VAL A 58 13.30 8.96 2.11
C VAL A 58 11.86 8.95 2.60
N ALA A 59 10.92 8.69 1.69
CA ALA A 59 9.51 8.50 2.02
C ALA A 59 9.14 7.02 1.89
N GLU A 60 8.71 6.44 3.00
CA GLU A 60 8.27 5.05 3.06
C GLU A 60 6.78 4.97 3.36
N VAL A 61 6.12 3.98 2.79
CA VAL A 61 4.69 3.73 2.98
C VAL A 61 4.53 2.32 3.49
N LEU A 62 3.73 2.16 4.54
CA LEU A 62 3.37 0.87 5.10
C LEU A 62 1.86 0.65 4.94
N VAL A 63 1.49 -0.49 4.38
CA VAL A 63 0.09 -0.91 4.19
C VAL A 63 -0.12 -2.21 4.94
N CYS A 64 -1.12 -2.25 5.83
CA CYS A 64 -1.34 -3.38 6.73
C CYS A 64 -2.76 -3.90 6.68
N GLY A 65 -2.92 -5.21 6.93
CA GLY A 65 -4.22 -5.84 7.10
C GLY A 65 -4.99 -5.95 5.78
N GLY A 66 -6.32 -5.86 5.84
CA GLY A 66 -7.20 -6.20 4.73
C GLY A 66 -7.69 -7.65 4.81
N SER A 67 -8.17 -8.19 3.69
CA SER A 67 -8.81 -9.51 3.67
C SER A 67 -8.37 -10.30 2.45
N PRO A 68 -8.32 -11.64 2.54
CA PRO A 68 -8.07 -12.49 1.39
C PRO A 68 -9.04 -12.21 0.25
N LYS A 69 -8.57 -12.36 -0.99
CA LYS A 69 -9.43 -12.27 -2.17
C LYS A 69 -10.58 -13.29 -2.05
N GLY A 70 -11.81 -12.83 -2.26
CA GLY A 70 -13.02 -13.67 -2.13
C GLY A 70 -13.64 -13.70 -0.73
N ALA A 71 -13.05 -13.03 0.26
CA ALA A 71 -13.61 -12.98 1.62
C ALA A 71 -15.05 -12.44 1.67
N TYR A 72 -15.39 -11.45 0.84
CA TYR A 72 -16.75 -10.93 0.73
C TYR A 72 -17.75 -12.00 0.27
N THR A 73 -17.45 -12.69 -0.83
CA THR A 73 -18.30 -13.77 -1.37
C THR A 73 -18.39 -14.95 -0.40
N SER A 74 -17.31 -15.26 0.31
CA SER A 74 -17.29 -16.29 1.35
C SER A 74 -18.22 -15.92 2.52
N ALA A 75 -18.21 -14.66 2.96
CA ALA A 75 -19.06 -14.17 4.04
C ALA A 75 -20.56 -14.23 3.67
N GLN A 76 -20.91 -14.02 2.40
CA GLN A 76 -22.29 -14.20 1.91
C GLN A 76 -22.79 -15.65 2.05
N ASN A 77 -21.87 -16.63 2.09
CA ASN A 77 -22.16 -18.04 2.32
C ASN A 77 -22.01 -18.46 3.78
N GLY A 78 -21.88 -17.51 4.72
CA GLY A 78 -21.70 -17.76 6.15
C GLY A 78 -20.29 -18.19 6.55
N ASN A 79 -19.32 -18.18 5.62
CA ASN A 79 -17.93 -18.52 5.89
C ASN A 79 -17.07 -17.25 6.03
N PHE A 80 -16.71 -16.90 7.26
CA PHE A 80 -15.93 -15.70 7.57
C PHE A 80 -14.43 -16.02 7.58
N MET A 81 -13.73 -15.58 6.54
CA MET A 81 -12.28 -15.75 6.42
C MET A 81 -11.54 -14.80 7.39
N GLY A 82 -10.42 -15.27 7.93
CA GLY A 82 -9.53 -14.44 8.74
C GLY A 82 -8.98 -13.25 7.96
N VAL A 83 -8.65 -12.18 8.69
CA VAL A 83 -7.96 -11.00 8.15
C VAL A 83 -6.51 -11.34 7.79
N LEU A 84 -5.89 -10.52 6.95
CA LEU A 84 -4.47 -10.67 6.63
C LEU A 84 -3.61 -10.26 7.82
N ASP A 85 -2.66 -11.11 8.20
CA ASP A 85 -1.64 -10.89 9.25
C ASP A 85 -0.37 -10.20 8.71
N THR A 86 -0.43 -9.75 7.46
CA THR A 86 0.70 -9.20 6.71
C THR A 86 0.63 -7.69 6.54
N CYS A 87 1.81 -7.09 6.45
CA CYS A 87 2.01 -5.73 5.99
C CYS A 87 2.96 -5.68 4.80
N SER A 88 2.89 -4.61 4.03
CA SER A 88 3.74 -4.35 2.88
C SER A 88 4.35 -2.96 3.03
N ARG A 89 5.67 -2.87 2.90
CA ARG A 89 6.43 -1.62 2.95
C ARG A 89 7.04 -1.30 1.59
N ILE A 90 7.01 -0.04 1.17
CA ILE A 90 7.66 0.44 -0.04
C ILE A 90 8.33 1.79 0.19
N SER A 91 9.52 1.98 -0.39
CA SER A 91 10.18 3.29 -0.48
C SER A 91 9.75 3.96 -1.78
N VAL A 92 8.83 4.92 -1.72
CA VAL A 92 8.24 5.54 -2.93
C VAL A 92 9.23 6.44 -3.66
N THR A 93 10.23 6.93 -2.94
CA THR A 93 11.34 7.76 -3.44
C THR A 93 12.48 6.97 -4.07
N ASP A 94 12.48 5.64 -3.98
CA ASP A 94 13.49 4.79 -4.61
C ASP A 94 13.42 4.87 -6.16
N GLN A 95 14.56 4.76 -6.83
CA GLN A 95 14.65 4.65 -8.28
C GLN A 95 13.98 3.37 -8.79
N ASN A 96 14.10 2.27 -8.04
CA ASN A 96 13.46 0.98 -8.33
C ASN A 96 12.66 0.50 -7.11
N PRO A 97 11.47 1.07 -6.86
CA PRO A 97 10.70 0.79 -5.65
C PRO A 97 10.13 -0.63 -5.67
N GLN A 98 10.33 -1.36 -4.58
CA GLN A 98 9.85 -2.74 -4.41
C GLN A 98 9.10 -2.90 -3.09
N TRP A 99 8.05 -3.73 -3.10
CA TRP A 99 7.32 -4.07 -1.89
C TRP A 99 8.08 -5.12 -1.07
N VAL A 100 8.27 -4.83 0.22
CA VAL A 100 8.77 -5.77 1.21
C VAL A 100 7.60 -6.24 2.07
N MET A 101 7.41 -7.56 2.17
CA MET A 101 6.35 -8.17 2.97
C MET A 101 6.83 -8.45 4.39
N GLU A 102 6.03 -8.05 5.37
CA GLU A 102 6.25 -8.27 6.80
C GLU A 102 5.05 -9.05 7.38
N LYS A 103 5.30 -9.88 8.40
CA LYS A 103 4.26 -10.58 9.17
C LYS A 103 4.29 -10.11 10.61
N HIS A 104 3.12 -9.82 11.17
CA HIS A 104 3.01 -9.58 12.60
C HIS A 104 2.71 -10.90 13.31
N GLY A 105 3.63 -11.34 14.17
CA GLY A 105 3.53 -12.60 14.88
C GLY A 105 2.45 -12.58 15.97
N TYR A 106 1.21 -12.86 15.59
CA TYR A 106 0.20 -13.45 16.46
C TYR A 106 -0.56 -14.49 15.64
N GLY A 107 0.02 -15.68 15.57
CA GLY A 107 -0.66 -16.91 15.19
C GLY A 107 -1.03 -17.69 16.45
#